data_AF-A0A929H1Q6-F1
#
_entry.id   AF-A0A929H1Q6-F1
#
_cell.length_a   1.000
_cell.length_b   1.000
_cell.length_c   1.000
_cell.angle_alpha   90.00
_cell.angle_beta   90.00
_cell.angle_gamma   90.00
#
_symmetry.space_group_name_H-M   'P 1'
#
loop_
_entity.id
_entity.type
_entity.pdbx_description
1 polymer ?
#
loop_
_entity_poly.entity_id
_entity_poly.type
_entity_poly.pdbx_seq_one_letter_code
_entity_poly.pdbx_strand_id
1 'polypeptide(L)'
;MRKRWLGVLGVLLLVVLVGALFWLKQRPSWNPAYFTPDVRQRYTTPQGCFVQYVRALRYDDAALYNEVLGYDGAQDADFPRFQGEPPEIAELTVEGNRAFIFTTNPSWEVHLHYVNDRWVFEPESFRLLVREALGL
;
A
#
# COMPACT_ATOMS: atom_id res chain seq x y z
N MET A 1 -12.25 38.96 -25.37
CA MET A 1 -12.64 37.82 -24.50
C MET A 1 -11.71 36.59 -24.60
N ARG A 2 -11.01 36.36 -25.73
CA ARG A 2 -10.12 35.19 -25.97
C ARG A 2 -8.89 35.05 -25.03
N LYS A 3 -8.33 36.16 -24.54
CA LYS A 3 -7.12 36.16 -23.67
C LYS A 3 -7.36 35.63 -22.25
N ARG A 4 -8.59 35.70 -21.73
CA ARG A 4 -8.92 35.21 -20.37
C ARG A 4 -8.96 33.68 -20.29
N TRP A 5 -9.44 33.02 -21.34
CA TRP A 5 -9.52 31.56 -21.41
C TRP A 5 -8.14 30.90 -21.48
N LEU A 6 -7.19 31.51 -22.19
CA LEU A 6 -5.80 31.04 -22.24
C LEU A 6 -5.10 31.12 -20.88
N GLY A 7 -5.41 32.13 -20.07
CA GLY A 7 -4.91 32.24 -18.69
C GLY A 7 -5.48 31.16 -17.77
N VAL A 8 -6.78 30.88 -17.86
CA VAL A 8 -7.44 29.83 -17.06
C VAL A 8 -6.96 28.43 -17.45
N LEU A 9 -6.80 28.16 -18.76
CA LEU A 9 -6.26 26.89 -19.24
C LEU A 9 -4.81 26.67 -18.78
N GLY A 10 -3.98 27.72 -18.81
CA GLY A 10 -2.60 27.66 -18.34
C GLY A 10 -2.50 27.34 -16.85
N VAL A 11 -3.38 27.91 -16.02
CA VAL A 11 -3.45 27.63 -14.58
C VAL A 11 -3.93 26.20 -14.32
N LEU A 12 -4.96 25.72 -15.01
CA LEU A 12 -5.43 24.32 -14.89
C LEU A 12 -4.35 23.31 -15.29
N LEU A 13 -3.66 23.56 -16.39
CA LEU A 13 -2.56 22.71 -16.85
C LEU A 13 -1.43 22.67 -15.81
N LEU A 14 -1.10 23.81 -15.20
CA LEU A 14 -0.09 23.89 -14.14
C LEU A 14 -0.53 23.11 -12.90
N VAL A 15 -1.79 23.20 -12.49
CA VAL A 15 -2.35 22.43 -11.35
C VAL A 15 -2.30 20.93 -11.64
N VAL A 16 -2.64 20.50 -12.85
CA VAL A 16 -2.56 19.09 -13.25
C VAL A 16 -1.11 18.61 -13.26
N LEU A 17 -0.17 19.39 -13.78
CA LEU A 17 1.24 19.04 -13.82
C LEU A 17 1.87 18.98 -12.42
N VAL A 18 1.55 19.94 -11.55
CA VAL A 18 2.01 19.95 -10.16
C VAL A 18 1.40 18.78 -9.40
N GLY A 19 0.11 18.50 -9.59
CA GLY A 19 -0.57 17.34 -9.01
C GLY A 19 0.05 16.01 -9.48
N ALA A 20 0.33 15.87 -10.77
CA ALA A 20 0.98 14.69 -11.34
C ALA A 20 2.41 14.50 -10.81
N LEU A 21 3.19 15.58 -10.67
CA LEU A 21 4.53 15.55 -10.08
C LEU A 21 4.51 15.16 -8.60
N PHE A 22 3.53 15.68 -7.84
CA PHE A 22 3.34 15.33 -6.43
C PHE A 22 2.88 13.88 -6.25
N TRP A 23 2.13 13.35 -7.21
CA TRP A 23 1.72 11.93 -7.26
C TRP A 23 2.90 11.02 -7.62
N LEU A 24 3.74 11.40 -8.59
CA LEU A 24 4.95 10.66 -8.95
C LEU A 24 5.97 10.59 -7.81
N LYS A 25 6.10 11.63 -6.99
CA LYS A 25 6.99 11.66 -5.82
C LYS A 25 6.49 10.87 -4.62
N GLN A 26 5.24 10.43 -4.61
CA GLN A 26 4.67 9.63 -3.51
C GLN A 26 4.91 8.13 -3.64
N ARG A 27 5.51 7.66 -4.75
CA ARG A 27 5.89 6.26 -4.85
C ARG A 27 7.04 5.96 -3.88
N PRO A 28 6.90 4.96 -2.99
CA PRO A 28 7.95 4.58 -2.08
C PRO A 28 9.22 4.24 -2.84
N SER A 29 10.37 4.72 -2.37
CA SER A 29 11.66 4.19 -2.81
C SER A 29 11.79 2.78 -2.22
N TRP A 30 11.52 1.76 -3.04
CA TRP A 30 11.67 0.36 -2.66
C TRP A 30 13.06 0.09 -2.09
N ASN A 31 13.14 -0.52 -0.90
CA ASN A 31 14.43 -0.90 -0.31
C ASN A 31 14.89 -2.22 -0.95
N PRO A 32 16.03 -2.24 -1.68
CA PRO A 32 16.54 -3.45 -2.34
C PRO A 32 16.73 -4.65 -1.41
N ALA A 33 16.97 -4.42 -0.11
CA ALA A 33 17.10 -5.48 0.90
C ALA A 33 15.85 -6.37 1.01
N TYR A 34 14.67 -5.84 0.68
CA TYR A 34 13.40 -6.58 0.67
C TYR A 34 13.07 -7.21 -0.70
N PHE A 35 14.00 -7.20 -1.65
CA PHE A 35 13.83 -7.84 -2.97
C PHE A 35 14.96 -8.82 -3.27
N THR A 36 15.50 -9.49 -2.26
CA THR A 36 16.40 -10.63 -2.46
C THR A 36 15.65 -11.85 -3.03
N PRO A 37 16.34 -12.82 -3.66
CA PRO A 37 15.69 -14.02 -4.19
C PRO A 37 14.83 -14.77 -3.15
N ASP A 38 15.34 -14.92 -1.93
CA ASP A 38 14.64 -15.62 -0.85
C ASP A 38 13.37 -14.88 -0.41
N VAL A 39 13.43 -13.54 -0.38
CA VAL A 39 12.27 -12.71 -0.04
C VAL A 39 11.23 -12.80 -1.16
N ARG A 40 11.63 -12.72 -2.43
CA ARG A 40 10.70 -12.81 -3.58
C ARG A 40 9.91 -14.11 -3.58
N GLN A 41 10.56 -15.23 -3.26
CA GLN A 41 9.91 -16.54 -3.19
C GLN A 41 8.79 -16.61 -2.15
N ARG A 42 8.89 -15.85 -1.05
CA ARG A 42 7.85 -15.78 -0.01
C ARG A 42 6.61 -15.02 -0.45
N TYR A 43 6.74 -14.11 -1.42
CA TYR A 43 5.70 -13.16 -1.81
C TYR A 43 5.29 -13.31 -3.28
N THR A 44 5.27 -14.55 -3.79
CA THR A 44 4.87 -14.83 -5.18
C THR A 44 3.37 -14.73 -5.41
N THR A 45 2.55 -14.81 -4.36
CA THR A 45 1.08 -14.70 -4.42
C THR A 45 0.55 -13.55 -3.55
N PRO A 46 -0.57 -12.90 -3.93
CA PRO A 46 -1.21 -11.88 -3.12
C PRO A 46 -1.64 -12.39 -1.74
N GLN A 47 -2.17 -13.61 -1.66
CA GLN A 47 -2.60 -14.22 -0.39
C GLN A 47 -1.43 -14.48 0.55
N GLY A 48 -0.30 -14.97 0.02
CA GLY A 48 0.91 -15.17 0.81
C GLY A 48 1.42 -13.85 1.40
N CYS A 49 1.38 -12.78 0.61
CA CYS A 49 1.68 -11.44 1.07
C CYS A 49 0.73 -10.98 2.18
N PHE A 50 -0.59 -11.15 2.00
CA PHE A 50 -1.60 -10.80 3.00
C PHE A 50 -1.42 -11.53 4.33
N VAL A 51 -1.14 -12.84 4.30
CA VAL A 51 -0.92 -13.63 5.51
C VAL A 51 0.27 -13.10 6.31
N GLN A 52 1.38 -12.75 5.66
CA GLN A 52 2.53 -12.18 6.35
C GLN A 52 2.24 -10.78 6.90
N TYR A 53 1.44 -9.97 6.20
CA TYR A 53 1.01 -8.67 6.70
C TYR A 53 0.23 -8.80 8.02
N VAL A 54 -0.81 -9.63 8.05
CA VAL A 54 -1.61 -9.88 9.27
C VAL A 54 -0.73 -10.40 10.40
N ARG A 55 0.21 -11.30 10.07
CA ARG A 55 1.20 -11.80 11.04
C ARG A 55 2.04 -10.67 11.62
N ALA A 56 2.56 -9.77 10.79
CA ALA A 56 3.36 -8.64 11.25
C ALA A 56 2.58 -7.75 12.24
N LEU A 57 1.32 -7.43 11.93
CA LEU A 57 0.45 -6.63 12.79
C LEU A 57 0.09 -7.33 14.11
N ARG A 58 -0.07 -8.65 14.09
CA ARG A 58 -0.49 -9.44 15.26
C ARG A 58 0.64 -9.70 16.24
N TYR A 59 1.85 -9.91 15.73
CA TYR A 59 3.03 -10.23 16.54
C TYR A 59 3.94 -9.04 16.83
N ASP A 60 3.51 -7.82 16.49
CA ASP A 60 4.30 -6.61 16.67
C ASP A 60 5.69 -6.71 15.99
N ASP A 61 5.73 -7.29 14.79
CA ASP A 61 6.97 -7.51 14.04
C ASP A 61 7.18 -6.41 12.99
N ALA A 62 7.82 -5.32 13.41
CA ALA A 62 8.14 -4.17 12.56
C ALA A 62 9.05 -4.55 11.37
N ALA A 63 9.95 -5.51 11.57
CA ALA A 63 10.85 -5.96 10.51
C ALA A 63 10.08 -6.70 9.41
N LEU A 64 9.18 -7.60 9.79
CA LEU A 64 8.28 -8.28 8.86
C LEU A 64 7.31 -7.30 8.20
N TYR A 65 6.81 -6.31 8.94
CA TYR A 65 5.94 -5.27 8.40
C TYR A 65 6.62 -4.51 7.26
N ASN A 66 7.84 -4.02 7.47
CA ASN A 66 8.63 -3.33 6.45
C ASN A 66 9.01 -4.26 5.28
N GLU A 67 9.31 -5.53 5.56
CA GLU A 67 9.56 -6.53 4.50
C GLU A 67 8.35 -6.72 3.59
N VAL A 68 7.14 -6.83 4.16
CA VAL A 68 5.89 -7.00 3.40
C VAL A 68 5.59 -5.76 2.55
N LEU A 69 5.85 -4.57 3.10
CA LEU A 69 5.71 -3.30 2.42
C LEU A 69 6.76 -3.10 1.31
N GLY A 70 7.96 -3.65 1.45
CA GLY A 70 9.03 -3.55 0.45
C GLY A 70 9.84 -2.25 0.53
N TYR A 71 9.73 -1.46 1.59
CA TYR A 71 10.55 -0.28 1.84
C TYR A 71 10.66 -0.05 3.35
N ASP A 72 11.63 0.76 3.75
CA ASP A 72 11.79 1.14 5.15
C ASP A 72 10.64 2.06 5.54
N GLY A 73 9.66 1.53 6.28
CA GLY A 73 8.50 2.25 6.81
C GLY A 73 8.75 2.90 8.17
N ALA A 74 7.67 3.07 8.94
CA ALA A 74 7.69 3.64 10.29
C ALA A 74 8.70 2.90 11.18
N GLN A 75 9.65 3.65 11.75
CA GLN A 75 10.56 3.14 12.77
C GLN A 75 9.73 2.63 13.95
N ASP A 76 9.98 1.39 14.38
CA ASP A 76 9.54 0.56 15.53
C ASP A 76 8.37 0.99 16.46
N ALA A 77 8.00 2.26 16.58
CA ALA A 77 7.04 2.78 17.55
C ALA A 77 5.60 3.00 17.02
N ASP A 78 5.36 3.15 15.71
CA ASP A 78 4.09 3.72 15.18
C ASP A 78 3.37 2.88 14.08
N PHE A 79 3.74 1.62 13.86
CA PHE A 79 2.97 0.76 12.92
C PHE A 79 1.74 0.13 13.62
N PRO A 80 0.69 -0.27 12.88
CA PRO A 80 -0.56 -0.70 13.47
C PRO A 80 -0.40 -2.05 14.12
N ARG A 81 -1.22 -2.26 15.13
CA ARG A 81 -1.31 -3.53 15.82
C ARG A 81 -2.71 -4.07 15.66
N PHE A 82 -2.80 -5.38 15.51
CA PHE A 82 -4.08 -6.06 15.37
C PHE A 82 -4.14 -7.27 16.30
N GLN A 83 -4.99 -7.20 17.32
CA GLN A 83 -5.15 -8.23 18.36
C GLN A 83 -6.39 -9.12 18.13
N GLY A 84 -7.11 -8.94 17.01
CA GLY A 84 -8.30 -9.72 16.68
C GLY A 84 -7.98 -11.05 15.99
N GLU A 85 -9.02 -11.82 15.70
CA GLU A 85 -8.91 -13.00 14.84
C GLU A 85 -8.45 -12.59 13.43
N PRO A 86 -7.55 -13.36 12.78
CA PRO A 86 -7.10 -13.07 11.43
C PRO A 86 -8.29 -12.93 10.47
N PRO A 87 -8.36 -11.85 9.66
CA PRO A 87 -9.45 -11.70 8.71
C PRO A 87 -9.45 -12.83 7.68
N GLU A 88 -10.63 -13.31 7.31
CA GLU A 88 -10.80 -14.33 6.26
C GLU A 88 -10.91 -13.65 4.89
N ILE A 89 -10.20 -14.17 3.87
CA ILE A 89 -10.32 -13.66 2.50
C ILE A 89 -11.68 -14.08 1.93
N ALA A 90 -12.55 -13.10 1.67
CA ALA A 90 -13.84 -13.32 1.04
C ALA A 90 -13.75 -13.17 -0.48
N GLU A 91 -12.97 -12.21 -0.96
CA GLU A 91 -12.74 -11.99 -2.39
C GLU A 91 -11.26 -11.69 -2.66
N LEU A 92 -10.74 -12.25 -3.74
CA LEU A 92 -9.45 -11.88 -4.31
C LEU A 92 -9.60 -11.71 -5.82
N THR A 93 -9.25 -10.52 -6.30
CA THR A 93 -9.23 -10.19 -7.71
C THR A 93 -7.80 -9.80 -8.11
N VAL A 94 -7.29 -10.39 -9.20
CA VAL A 94 -5.94 -10.13 -9.72
C VAL A 94 -6.05 -9.60 -11.15
N GLU A 95 -5.53 -8.41 -11.37
CA GLU A 95 -5.55 -7.71 -12.66
C GLU A 95 -4.14 -7.25 -13.03
N GLY A 96 -3.46 -8.04 -13.86
CA GLY A 96 -2.09 -7.74 -14.29
C GLY A 96 -1.14 -7.68 -13.09
N ASN A 97 -0.60 -6.49 -12.83
CA ASN A 97 0.33 -6.24 -11.72
C ASN A 97 -0.36 -5.69 -10.47
N ARG A 98 -1.69 -5.83 -10.35
CA ARG A 98 -2.48 -5.38 -9.20
C ARG A 98 -3.30 -6.53 -8.65
N ALA A 99 -3.50 -6.52 -7.34
CA ALA A 99 -4.43 -7.42 -6.68
C ALA A 99 -5.22 -6.66 -5.63
N PHE A 100 -6.48 -7.05 -5.49
CA PHE A 100 -7.42 -6.54 -4.50
C PHE A 100 -7.90 -7.70 -3.64
N ILE A 101 -7.80 -7.56 -2.32
CA ILE A 101 -8.31 -8.51 -1.35
C ILE A 101 -9.37 -7.80 -0.52
N PHE A 102 -10.56 -8.38 -0.47
CA PHE A 102 -11.59 -8.03 0.49
C PHE A 102 -11.71 -9.14 1.54
N THR A 103 -11.71 -8.76 2.81
CA THR A 103 -11.81 -9.71 3.93
C THR A 103 -13.15 -9.61 4.65
N THR A 104 -13.47 -10.62 5.43
CA THR A 104 -14.59 -10.63 6.37
C THR A 104 -14.12 -10.99 7.77
N ASN A 105 -14.79 -10.43 8.78
CA ASN A 105 -14.57 -10.71 10.20
C ASN A 105 -13.11 -10.52 10.70
N PRO A 106 -12.53 -9.30 10.68
CA PRO A 106 -13.09 -8.01 10.28
C PRO A 106 -12.98 -7.72 8.77
N SER A 107 -13.73 -6.73 8.29
CA SER A 107 -13.72 -6.35 6.88
C SER A 107 -12.61 -5.35 6.57
N TRP A 108 -11.65 -5.76 5.75
CA TRP A 108 -10.55 -4.93 5.25
C TRP A 108 -10.56 -4.90 3.74
N GLU A 109 -10.17 -3.75 3.20
CA GLU A 109 -9.85 -3.56 1.78
C GLU A 109 -8.35 -3.43 1.63
N VAL A 110 -7.75 -4.34 0.88
CA VAL A 110 -6.30 -4.44 0.73
C VAL A 110 -5.91 -4.38 -0.75
N HIS A 111 -4.98 -3.48 -1.04
CA HIS A 111 -4.43 -3.29 -2.39
C HIS A 111 -2.98 -3.74 -2.41
N LEU A 112 -2.63 -4.56 -3.40
CA LEU A 112 -1.27 -5.05 -3.60
C LEU A 112 -0.80 -4.78 -5.03
N HIS A 113 0.49 -4.53 -5.16
CA HIS A 113 1.18 -4.35 -6.43
C HIS A 113 2.23 -5.45 -6.64
N TYR A 114 2.37 -5.91 -7.88
CA TYR A 114 3.45 -6.78 -8.30
C TYR A 114 4.62 -5.94 -8.78
N VAL A 115 5.72 -5.96 -8.03
CA VAL A 115 6.91 -5.13 -8.22
C VAL A 115 8.16 -6.00 -8.06
N ASN A 116 9.08 -5.93 -9.03
CA ASN A 116 10.38 -6.62 -8.97
C ASN A 116 10.26 -8.09 -8.54
N ASP A 117 9.38 -8.82 -9.22
CA ASP A 117 9.07 -10.25 -9.05
C ASP A 117 8.42 -10.67 -7.72
N ARG A 118 7.82 -9.73 -6.98
CA ARG A 118 7.02 -10.05 -5.79
C ARG A 118 5.80 -9.15 -5.61
N TRP A 119 4.82 -9.64 -4.87
CA TRP A 119 3.75 -8.80 -4.36
C TRP A 119 4.24 -7.97 -3.17
N VAL A 120 3.83 -6.71 -3.16
CA VAL A 120 4.03 -5.75 -2.08
C VAL A 120 2.69 -5.09 -1.78
N PHE A 121 2.47 -4.75 -0.52
CA PHE A 121 1.33 -3.94 -0.12
C PHE A 121 1.49 -2.52 -0.69
N GLU A 122 0.45 -2.01 -1.35
CA GLU A 122 0.51 -0.65 -1.90
C GLU A 122 0.40 0.39 -0.77
N PRO A 123 1.36 1.33 -0.70
CA PRO A 123 1.28 2.44 0.25
C PRO A 123 0.60 3.63 -0.44
N GLU A 124 -0.72 3.65 -0.44
CA GLU A 124 -1.46 4.91 -0.73
C GLU A 124 -2.35 5.35 0.44
N SER A 125 -2.78 4.44 1.30
CA SER A 125 -4.13 4.54 1.86
C SER A 125 -4.26 4.17 3.33
N PHE A 126 -3.18 4.23 4.09
CA PHE A 126 -3.27 4.24 5.55
C PHE A 126 -4.08 5.42 6.11
N ARG A 127 -4.26 6.47 5.28
CA ARG A 127 -5.13 7.61 5.52
C ARG A 127 -6.60 7.25 5.79
N LEU A 128 -7.06 6.05 5.44
CA LEU A 128 -8.41 5.56 5.78
C LEU A 128 -8.39 4.57 6.97
N LEU A 129 -7.39 3.69 7.06
CA LEU A 129 -7.30 2.68 8.13
C LEU A 129 -7.05 3.26 9.54
N VAL A 130 -6.37 4.41 9.67
CA VAL A 130 -6.18 5.08 10.98
C VAL A 130 -7.31 6.06 11.31
N ARG A 131 -8.05 6.54 10.31
CA ARG A 131 -9.11 7.52 10.53
C ARG A 131 -10.31 6.89 11.24
N GLU A 132 -10.67 5.65 10.89
CA GLU A 132 -11.67 4.86 11.63
C GLU A 132 -11.11 4.24 12.92
N ALA A 133 -9.83 3.83 12.97
CA ALA A 133 -9.24 3.31 14.21
C ALA A 133 -9.07 4.37 15.32
N LEU A 134 -9.03 5.67 14.97
CA LEU A 134 -8.95 6.82 15.89
C LEU A 134 -10.27 7.61 16.02
N GLY A 135 -11.39 7.09 15.51
CA GLY A 135 -12.72 7.63 15.79
C GLY A 135 -13.15 8.86 14.97
N LEU A 136 -12.95 8.82 13.66
CA LEU A 136 -13.87 9.46 12.69
C LEU A 136 -14.72 8.39 12.01
#